data_AF-A0A0K6FQG5-F1
#
_entry.id   AF-A0A0K6FQG5-F1
#
_cell.length_a   1.000
_cell.length_b   1.000
_cell.length_c   1.000
_cell.angle_alpha   90.00
_cell.angle_beta   90.00
_cell.angle_gamma   90.00
#
_symmetry.space_group_name_H-M   'P 1'
#
loop_
_entity.id
_entity.type
_entity.pdbx_description
1 polymer ?
#
loop_
_entity_poly.entity_id
_entity_poly.type
_entity_poly.pdbx_seq_one_letter_code
_entity_poly.pdbx_strand_id
1 'polypeptide(L)'
;MMPFPPMVDLLKWPIISELLEVDIDADTMQARFEELEDEIEDQIRSWASTVEAVLVNTLKTSSSPADSDDWNLDSEGPPLQLEYEIPPETPLMDRLTPTTRLLLRADSVFRVSEDTIAPLPLYYPEIFPVLQARPDGYCTIAFQKFEYYRPKDGYTWDPSEVLHYPEGCAAAKELLRELGRVDAAQFELQALGARFTCGSCDDNWVRTWNEMVQHYAEAIAHANAVKKAKASVRKQVKYKNVHSFDKTKRKGKSLVIFHKIEDAKMLSSERREREKLVRCNLCEQLGVDFQSPRDVMRKHVHSAHSIKSPKAEHYNRTSNTRSHTKLSDPTGIVSDSTEATDQDIADKIASRYSIYGAAAFWSYYGRHSILHPGWDWRDF
;
A
#
# COMPACT_ATOMS: atom_id res chain seq x y z
N MET A 1 15.41 -4.79 4.95
CA MET A 1 15.44 -5.97 4.07
C MET A 1 15.85 -5.50 2.69
N MET A 2 16.96 -5.98 2.13
CA MET A 2 17.28 -5.64 0.74
C MET A 2 16.34 -6.42 -0.18
N PRO A 3 15.94 -5.87 -1.34
CA PRO A 3 15.14 -6.63 -2.29
C PRO A 3 15.92 -7.84 -2.76
N PHE A 4 15.25 -8.98 -2.87
CA PHE A 4 15.85 -10.22 -3.35
C PHE A 4 15.17 -10.63 -4.66
N PRO A 5 15.93 -11.09 -5.67
CA PRO A 5 15.33 -11.48 -6.94
C PRO A 5 14.32 -12.62 -6.75
N PRO A 6 13.20 -12.63 -7.51
CA PRO A 6 12.33 -13.80 -7.56
C PRO A 6 13.10 -15.06 -7.98
N MET A 7 12.70 -16.23 -7.49
CA MET A 7 13.38 -17.50 -7.80
C MET A 7 13.54 -17.73 -9.31
N VAL A 8 12.49 -17.49 -10.09
CA VAL A 8 12.53 -17.58 -11.56
C VAL A 8 13.56 -16.66 -12.23
N ASP A 9 13.93 -15.54 -11.60
CA ASP A 9 15.00 -14.68 -12.13
C ASP A 9 16.38 -15.16 -11.68
N LEU A 10 16.52 -15.69 -10.46
CA LEU A 10 17.75 -16.35 -9.99
C LEU A 10 18.11 -17.54 -10.86
N LEU A 11 17.14 -18.37 -11.23
CA LEU A 11 17.35 -19.57 -12.06
C LEU A 11 17.83 -19.25 -13.48
N LYS A 12 17.73 -17.99 -13.94
CA LYS A 12 18.29 -17.56 -15.22
C LYS A 12 19.76 -17.15 -15.13
N TRP A 13 20.29 -16.99 -13.92
CA TRP A 13 21.67 -16.58 -13.74
C TRP A 13 22.59 -17.78 -14.04
N PRO A 14 23.58 -17.63 -14.94
CA PRO A 14 24.48 -18.72 -15.31
C PRO A 14 25.08 -19.43 -14.09
N ILE A 15 25.52 -18.66 -13.09
CA ILE A 15 26.10 -19.17 -11.86
C ILE A 15 25.16 -20.08 -11.05
N ILE A 16 23.87 -19.75 -10.99
CA ILE A 16 22.86 -20.55 -10.29
C ILE A 16 22.43 -21.74 -11.14
N SER A 17 22.23 -21.55 -12.45
CA SER A 17 21.85 -22.65 -13.34
C SER A 17 22.94 -23.71 -13.42
N GLU A 18 24.22 -23.32 -13.51
CA GLU A 18 25.35 -24.26 -13.56
C GLU A 18 25.47 -25.08 -12.26
N LEU A 19 25.24 -24.44 -11.10
CA LEU A 19 25.20 -25.14 -9.81
C LEU A 19 24.09 -26.19 -9.72
N LEU A 20 22.94 -25.93 -10.35
CA LEU A 20 21.77 -26.82 -10.30
C LEU A 20 21.77 -27.91 -11.38
N GLU A 21 22.45 -27.69 -12.50
CA GLU A 21 22.55 -28.66 -13.61
C GLU A 21 23.55 -29.80 -13.32
N VAL A 22 24.52 -29.57 -12.44
CA VAL A 22 25.53 -30.56 -12.08
C VAL A 22 25.01 -31.46 -10.95
N ASP A 23 24.86 -32.76 -11.22
CA ASP A 23 24.52 -33.77 -10.21
C ASP A 23 25.73 -34.09 -9.33
N ILE A 24 25.86 -33.35 -8.22
CA ILE A 24 26.90 -33.50 -7.20
C ILE A 24 26.26 -33.73 -5.82
N ASP A 25 27.02 -34.34 -4.91
CA ASP A 25 26.58 -34.51 -3.53
C ASP A 25 26.45 -33.17 -2.80
N ALA A 26 25.70 -33.18 -1.69
CA ALA A 26 25.36 -31.98 -0.93
C ALA A 26 26.60 -31.24 -0.38
N ASP A 27 27.63 -31.96 0.05
CA ASP A 27 28.84 -31.35 0.63
C ASP A 27 29.63 -30.62 -0.48
N THR A 28 29.76 -31.25 -1.64
CA THR A 28 30.38 -30.63 -2.82
C THR A 28 29.58 -29.41 -3.30
N MET A 29 28.24 -29.47 -3.28
CA MET A 29 27.38 -28.34 -3.67
C MET A 29 27.52 -27.16 -2.70
N GLN A 30 27.58 -27.43 -1.40
CA GLN A 30 27.79 -26.39 -0.40
C GLN A 30 29.16 -25.72 -0.56
N ALA A 31 30.23 -26.50 -0.73
CA ALA A 31 31.57 -25.95 -0.95
C ALA A 31 31.62 -25.06 -2.20
N ARG A 32 30.96 -25.48 -3.29
CA ARG A 32 30.82 -24.67 -4.51
C ARG A 32 30.04 -23.38 -4.30
N PHE A 33 28.98 -23.42 -3.50
CA PHE A 33 28.20 -22.23 -3.17
C PHE A 33 29.02 -21.22 -2.35
N GLU A 34 29.79 -21.72 -1.36
CA GLU A 34 30.73 -20.91 -0.55
C GLU A 34 31.85 -20.32 -1.43
N GLU A 35 32.38 -21.09 -2.40
CA GLU A 35 33.37 -20.59 -3.37
C GLU A 35 32.82 -19.48 -4.28
N LEU A 36 31.50 -19.45 -4.51
CA LEU A 36 30.81 -18.52 -5.40
C LEU A 36 30.07 -17.39 -4.67
N GLU A 37 30.16 -17.32 -3.34
CA GLU A 37 29.39 -16.40 -2.50
C GLU A 37 29.54 -14.94 -2.96
N ASP A 38 30.78 -14.47 -3.14
CA ASP A 38 31.07 -13.10 -3.58
C ASP A 38 30.45 -12.77 -4.95
N GLU A 39 30.49 -13.72 -5.90
CA GLU A 39 29.93 -13.52 -7.24
C GLU A 39 28.40 -13.50 -7.21
N ILE A 40 27.77 -14.34 -6.37
CA ILE A 40 26.32 -14.32 -6.15
C ILE A 40 25.90 -13.00 -5.51
N GLU A 41 26.64 -12.52 -4.50
CA GLU A 41 26.39 -11.22 -3.87
C GLU A 41 26.49 -10.06 -4.88
N ASP A 42 27.50 -10.08 -5.73
CA ASP A 42 27.69 -9.07 -6.79
C ASP A 42 26.53 -9.09 -7.80
N GLN A 43 26.04 -10.27 -8.18
CA GLN A 43 24.86 -10.40 -9.05
C GLN A 43 23.59 -9.86 -8.36
N ILE A 44 23.38 -10.16 -7.08
CA ILE A 44 22.25 -9.60 -6.29
C ILE A 44 22.35 -8.08 -6.23
N ARG A 45 23.54 -7.53 -5.98
CA ARG A 45 23.76 -6.08 -5.90
C ARG A 45 23.52 -5.39 -7.25
N SER A 46 23.97 -6.02 -8.34
CA SER A 46 23.74 -5.57 -9.72
C SER A 46 22.25 -5.57 -10.09
N TRP A 47 21.54 -6.66 -9.77
CA TRP A 47 20.10 -6.77 -9.97
C TRP A 47 19.34 -5.71 -9.17
N ALA A 48 19.64 -5.57 -7.87
CA ALA A 48 18.99 -4.58 -7.02
C ALA A 48 19.21 -3.16 -7.54
N SER A 49 20.44 -2.81 -7.95
CA SER A 49 20.78 -1.51 -8.54
C SER A 49 20.00 -1.25 -9.83
N THR A 50 19.83 -2.27 -10.66
CA THR A 50 19.03 -2.19 -11.89
C THR A 50 17.56 -1.89 -11.57
N VAL A 51 16.99 -2.59 -10.58
CA VAL A 51 15.59 -2.33 -10.19
C VAL A 51 15.42 -0.94 -9.58
N GLU A 52 16.32 -0.53 -8.69
CA GLU A 52 16.29 0.81 -8.09
C GLU A 52 16.34 1.91 -9.16
N ALA A 53 17.22 1.76 -10.16
CA ALA A 53 17.32 2.68 -11.29
C ALA A 53 16.01 2.76 -12.08
N VAL A 54 15.35 1.63 -12.32
CA VAL A 54 14.06 1.61 -13.03
C VAL A 54 12.96 2.28 -12.20
N LEU A 55 12.85 1.99 -10.90
CA LEU A 55 11.85 2.61 -10.03
C LEU A 55 12.04 4.13 -9.93
N VAL A 56 13.29 4.60 -9.80
CA VAL A 56 13.57 6.04 -9.83
C VAL A 56 13.23 6.65 -11.18
N ASN A 57 13.52 5.96 -12.29
CA ASN A 57 13.12 6.45 -13.61
C ASN A 57 11.60 6.53 -13.76
N THR A 58 10.84 5.60 -13.16
CA THR A 58 9.37 5.64 -13.13
C THR A 58 8.83 6.87 -12.38
N LEU A 59 9.46 7.24 -11.25
CA LEU A 59 9.12 8.46 -10.52
C LEU A 59 9.43 9.73 -11.34
N LYS A 60 10.56 9.75 -12.06
CA LYS A 60 10.98 10.89 -12.88
C LYS A 60 10.10 11.10 -14.11
N THR A 61 9.86 10.05 -14.88
CA THR A 61 9.15 10.12 -16.18
C THR A 61 7.71 10.61 -16.04
N SER A 62 7.12 10.41 -14.86
CA SER A 62 5.73 10.76 -14.57
C SER A 62 5.56 12.13 -13.90
N SER A 63 6.66 12.76 -13.48
CA SER A 63 6.65 14.12 -12.96
C SER A 63 6.48 15.10 -14.13
N SER A 64 5.40 15.88 -14.12
CA SER A 64 5.14 16.87 -15.16
C SER A 64 6.26 17.93 -15.17
N PRO A 65 6.62 18.53 -16.33
CA PRO A 65 7.61 19.61 -16.38
C PRO A 65 7.27 20.82 -15.51
N ALA A 66 6.01 20.96 -15.06
CA ALA A 66 5.60 22.03 -14.15
C ALA A 66 5.97 21.75 -12.67
N ASP A 67 6.25 20.49 -12.32
CA ASP A 67 6.68 20.05 -10.99
C ASP A 67 8.18 19.67 -10.97
N SER A 68 8.91 19.92 -12.06
CA SER A 68 10.30 19.45 -12.26
C SER A 68 11.35 20.20 -11.45
N ASP A 69 11.01 21.37 -10.89
CA ASP A 69 11.96 22.16 -10.09
C ASP A 69 12.36 21.45 -8.78
N ASP A 70 11.61 20.42 -8.35
CA ASP A 70 11.81 19.72 -7.08
C ASP A 70 12.65 18.42 -7.20
N TRP A 71 12.88 17.91 -8.42
CA TRP A 71 13.49 16.58 -8.65
C TRP A 71 14.79 16.62 -9.44
N ASN A 72 15.46 17.76 -9.45
CA ASN A 72 16.73 17.91 -10.14
C ASN A 72 17.80 17.05 -9.44
N LEU A 73 18.03 15.82 -9.92
CA LEU A 73 18.88 14.82 -9.27
C LEU A 73 20.37 15.24 -9.17
N ASP A 74 20.76 16.24 -9.97
CA ASP A 74 22.10 16.83 -9.93
C ASP A 74 22.28 17.80 -8.74
N SER A 75 21.18 18.28 -8.15
CA SER A 75 21.17 18.74 -6.78
C SER A 75 20.83 17.55 -5.90
N GLU A 76 21.63 17.31 -4.86
CA GLU A 76 21.27 16.35 -3.81
C GLU A 76 19.80 16.57 -3.42
N GLY A 77 18.91 15.67 -3.83
CA GLY A 77 17.50 15.77 -3.51
C GLY A 77 17.32 15.90 -2.00
N PRO A 78 16.21 16.49 -1.52
CA PRO A 78 16.02 16.70 -0.09
C PRO A 78 16.27 15.40 0.67
N PRO A 79 17.15 15.42 1.69
CA PRO A 79 17.66 14.21 2.30
C PRO A 79 16.52 13.47 3.00
N LEU A 80 16.45 12.15 2.79
CA LEU A 80 15.64 11.27 3.64
C LEU A 80 15.99 11.56 5.11
N GLN A 81 14.99 11.94 5.90
CA GLN A 81 15.16 12.20 7.33
C GLN A 81 14.61 11.02 8.10
N LEU A 82 15.48 10.41 8.91
CA LEU A 82 15.09 9.42 9.90
C LEU A 82 14.93 10.14 11.23
N GLU A 83 13.80 9.93 11.89
CA GLU A 83 13.57 10.50 13.22
C GLU A 83 14.21 9.66 14.32
N TYR A 84 14.41 8.37 14.07
CA TYR A 84 15.06 7.52 15.06
C TYR A 84 16.53 7.91 15.17
N GLU A 85 16.97 8.23 16.39
CA GLU A 85 18.39 8.41 16.71
C GLU A 85 19.10 7.08 16.49
N ILE A 86 19.67 6.91 15.31
CA ILE A 86 20.55 5.78 15.04
C ILE A 86 21.78 5.98 15.93
N PRO A 87 22.17 4.98 16.75
CA PRO A 87 23.39 5.07 17.53
C PRO A 87 24.56 5.47 16.62
N PRO A 88 25.43 6.40 17.07
CA PRO A 88 26.46 7.03 16.22
C PRO A 88 27.43 6.03 15.58
N GLU A 89 27.47 4.79 16.05
CA GLU A 89 28.36 3.72 15.60
C GLU A 89 27.90 3.00 14.32
N THR A 90 26.70 3.28 13.80
CA THR A 90 26.25 2.73 12.50
C THR A 90 25.51 3.79 11.68
N PRO A 91 26.20 4.61 10.88
CA PRO A 91 25.51 5.57 10.03
C PRO A 91 24.81 4.82 8.88
N LEU A 92 23.59 4.33 9.15
CA LEU A 92 22.72 3.66 8.16
C LEU A 92 22.62 4.51 6.89
N MET A 93 22.52 5.82 7.06
CA MET A 93 22.45 6.78 5.97
C MET A 93 23.66 6.68 5.04
N ASP A 94 24.89 6.54 5.55
CA ASP A 94 26.11 6.46 4.74
C ASP A 94 26.17 5.18 3.89
N ARG A 95 25.42 4.13 4.29
CA ARG A 95 25.32 2.87 3.55
C ARG A 95 24.26 2.90 2.45
N LEU A 96 23.33 3.85 2.49
CA LEU A 96 22.25 3.96 1.51
C LEU A 96 22.69 4.83 0.34
N THR A 97 22.55 4.30 -0.88
CA THR A 97 22.76 5.08 -2.10
C THR A 97 21.73 6.22 -2.18
N PRO A 98 22.01 7.33 -2.88
CA PRO A 98 21.02 8.39 -3.11
C PRO A 98 19.71 7.88 -3.71
N THR A 99 19.79 6.91 -4.63
CA THR A 99 18.65 6.23 -5.24
C THR A 99 17.82 5.49 -4.20
N THR A 100 18.47 4.70 -3.34
CA THR A 100 17.79 3.97 -2.25
C THR A 100 17.14 4.95 -1.28
N ARG A 101 17.82 6.03 -0.87
CA ARG A 101 17.25 7.06 0.02
C ARG A 101 15.98 7.67 -0.57
N LEU A 102 15.98 7.96 -1.88
CA LEU A 102 14.83 8.48 -2.59
C LEU A 102 13.65 7.49 -2.57
N LEU A 103 13.90 6.23 -2.89
CA LEU A 103 12.88 5.18 -2.93
C LEU A 103 12.29 4.86 -1.56
N LEU A 104 13.04 5.09 -0.48
CA LEU A 104 12.58 4.89 0.91
C LEU A 104 11.72 6.04 1.45
N ARG A 105 11.60 7.17 0.74
CA ARG A 105 10.74 8.29 1.16
C ARG A 105 9.27 7.89 1.16
N ALA A 106 8.52 8.39 2.13
CA ALA A 106 7.09 8.13 2.29
C ALA A 106 6.21 8.71 1.17
N ASP A 107 6.74 9.62 0.34
CA ASP A 107 6.09 10.16 -0.85
C ASP A 107 6.54 9.52 -2.18
N SER A 108 7.48 8.57 -2.15
CA SER A 108 7.85 7.73 -3.30
C SER A 108 6.83 6.60 -3.47
N VAL A 109 5.65 6.95 -3.96
CA VAL A 109 4.48 6.05 -4.01
C VAL A 109 4.32 5.39 -5.38
N PHE A 110 4.21 4.07 -5.36
CA PHE A 110 3.98 3.24 -6.53
C PHE A 110 2.61 2.56 -6.47
N ARG A 111 2.19 2.00 -7.60
CA ARG A 111 1.04 1.10 -7.73
C ARG A 111 1.32 0.06 -8.79
N VAL A 112 0.57 -1.04 -8.77
CA VAL A 112 0.55 -1.95 -9.93
C VAL A 112 -0.43 -1.43 -10.97
N SER A 113 -0.14 -1.75 -12.23
CA SER A 113 -1.03 -1.53 -13.37
C SER A 113 -2.33 -2.33 -13.21
N GLU A 114 -3.27 -1.78 -12.45
CA GLU A 114 -4.61 -2.33 -12.24
C GLU A 114 -5.69 -1.30 -12.57
N ASP A 115 -6.84 -1.79 -13.02
CA ASP A 115 -8.05 -1.00 -13.29
C ASP A 115 -8.82 -0.60 -12.02
N THR A 116 -8.17 -0.65 -10.86
CA THR A 116 -8.78 -0.26 -9.58
C THR A 116 -8.71 1.26 -9.39
N ILE A 117 -9.82 1.82 -8.91
CA ILE A 117 -9.85 3.23 -8.52
C ILE A 117 -9.02 3.34 -7.25
N ALA A 118 -7.80 3.86 -7.38
CA ALA A 118 -6.87 4.08 -6.29
C ALA A 118 -6.47 2.80 -5.52
N PRO A 119 -5.59 1.96 -6.11
CA PRO A 119 -5.06 0.77 -5.44
C PRO A 119 -4.31 1.12 -4.16
N LEU A 120 -4.03 0.10 -3.33
CA LEU A 120 -3.17 0.27 -2.16
C LEU A 120 -1.79 0.77 -2.61
N PRO A 121 -1.24 1.83 -1.98
CA PRO A 121 0.09 2.32 -2.32
C PRO A 121 1.14 1.26 -2.00
N LEU A 122 2.11 1.16 -2.90
CA LEU A 122 3.28 0.30 -2.77
C LEU A 122 4.53 1.16 -2.57
N TYR A 123 5.44 0.64 -1.75
CA TYR A 123 6.67 1.30 -1.36
C TYR A 123 7.84 0.37 -1.52
N TYR A 124 9.01 0.91 -1.84
CA TYR A 124 10.24 0.14 -1.83
C TYR A 124 10.66 -0.20 -0.38
N PRO A 125 11.13 -1.44 -0.09
CA PRO A 125 11.21 -2.63 -0.95
C PRO A 125 9.96 -3.54 -0.84
N GLU A 126 8.88 -3.11 -0.19
CA GLU A 126 7.67 -3.93 -0.01
C GLU A 126 6.93 -4.27 -1.31
N ILE A 127 7.23 -3.59 -2.41
CA ILE A 127 6.71 -3.91 -3.75
C ILE A 127 7.02 -5.36 -4.13
N PHE A 128 8.20 -5.88 -3.78
CA PHE A 128 8.66 -7.18 -4.26
C PHE A 128 7.85 -8.35 -3.70
N PRO A 129 7.62 -8.48 -2.37
CA PRO A 129 6.72 -9.51 -1.87
C PRO A 129 5.32 -9.44 -2.48
N VAL A 130 4.80 -8.23 -2.73
CA VAL A 130 3.47 -8.06 -3.36
C VAL A 130 3.46 -8.61 -4.79
N LEU A 131 4.52 -8.37 -5.58
CA LEU A 131 4.62 -8.89 -6.95
C LEU A 131 4.92 -10.39 -6.98
N GLN A 132 5.75 -10.89 -6.06
CA GLN A 132 6.08 -12.31 -5.96
C GLN A 132 4.91 -13.15 -5.44
N ALA A 133 4.09 -12.59 -4.54
CA ALA A 133 2.94 -13.28 -3.99
C ALA A 133 1.71 -13.28 -4.92
N ARG A 134 1.71 -12.43 -5.96
CA ARG A 134 0.61 -12.38 -6.93
C ARG A 134 0.43 -13.75 -7.58
N PRO A 135 -0.75 -14.36 -7.46
CA PRO A 135 -1.06 -15.62 -8.13
C PRO A 135 -1.14 -15.49 -9.66
N ASP A 136 -0.95 -14.30 -10.22
CA ASP A 136 -1.36 -13.98 -11.57
C ASP A 136 -0.48 -12.91 -12.25
N GLY A 137 0.22 -13.32 -13.30
CA GLY A 137 0.30 -12.44 -14.47
C GLY A 137 -1.13 -12.24 -14.98
N TYR A 138 -1.64 -11.00 -14.92
CA TYR A 138 -2.84 -10.54 -15.64
C TYR A 138 -4.24 -11.03 -15.20
N CYS A 139 -4.51 -11.42 -13.96
CA CYS A 139 -5.88 -11.80 -13.57
C CYS A 139 -6.52 -10.82 -12.59
N THR A 140 -7.08 -9.73 -13.13
CA THR A 140 -8.15 -8.97 -12.44
C THR A 140 -9.07 -9.92 -11.66
N ILE A 141 -9.54 -9.53 -10.48
CA ILE A 141 -10.36 -10.33 -9.52
C ILE A 141 -11.46 -11.20 -10.18
N ALA A 142 -11.89 -10.88 -11.40
CA ALA A 142 -12.75 -11.72 -12.24
C ALA A 142 -12.16 -13.10 -12.63
N PHE A 143 -10.85 -13.34 -12.52
CA PHE A 143 -10.18 -14.55 -13.04
C PHE A 143 -9.59 -15.49 -11.97
N GLN A 144 -9.79 -15.23 -10.67
CA GLN A 144 -9.48 -16.19 -9.58
C GLN A 144 -10.22 -17.55 -9.69
N LYS A 145 -11.08 -17.74 -10.71
CA LYS A 145 -11.90 -18.94 -10.91
C LYS A 145 -11.33 -19.97 -11.89
N PHE A 146 -10.17 -19.75 -12.48
CA PHE A 146 -9.56 -20.76 -13.35
C PHE A 146 -8.31 -21.34 -12.69
N GLU A 147 -8.27 -22.67 -12.60
CA GLU A 147 -7.14 -23.50 -12.14
C GLU A 147 -5.92 -23.39 -13.08
N TYR A 148 -5.48 -22.18 -13.40
CA TYR A 148 -4.26 -22.00 -14.17
C TYR A 148 -3.06 -22.26 -13.26
N TYR A 149 -2.19 -23.16 -13.74
CA TYR A 149 -0.93 -23.55 -13.13
C TYR A 149 -0.14 -22.31 -12.69
N ARG A 150 -0.05 -22.09 -11.38
CA ARG A 150 0.96 -21.20 -10.82
C ARG A 150 2.32 -21.74 -11.28
N PRO A 151 3.17 -20.95 -11.96
CA PRO A 151 4.53 -21.38 -12.26
C PRO A 151 5.21 -21.82 -10.96
N LYS A 152 5.82 -23.00 -10.96
CA LYS A 152 6.45 -23.57 -9.75
C LYS A 152 7.47 -22.62 -9.14
N ASP A 153 8.14 -21.83 -9.98
CA ASP A 153 9.27 -20.97 -9.61
C ASP A 153 8.90 -19.48 -9.48
N GLY A 154 7.60 -19.16 -9.54
CA GLY A 154 7.09 -17.79 -9.45
C GLY A 154 7.12 -17.01 -10.77
N TYR A 155 6.98 -15.69 -10.66
CA TYR A 155 6.93 -14.77 -11.80
C TYR A 155 8.16 -13.89 -11.85
N THR A 156 8.59 -13.58 -13.08
CA THR A 156 9.76 -12.76 -13.36
C THR A 156 9.41 -11.32 -13.03
N TRP A 157 10.37 -10.57 -12.48
CA TRP A 157 10.21 -9.14 -12.29
C TRP A 157 9.99 -8.44 -13.65
N ASP A 158 8.79 -7.88 -13.86
CA ASP A 158 8.46 -7.03 -14.99
C ASP A 158 8.32 -5.58 -14.50
N PRO A 159 9.28 -4.69 -14.82
CA PRO A 159 9.21 -3.30 -14.39
C PRO A 159 8.03 -2.52 -14.97
N SER A 160 7.41 -2.99 -16.07
CA SER A 160 6.25 -2.34 -16.68
C SER A 160 4.98 -2.48 -15.85
N GLU A 161 4.94 -3.44 -14.91
CA GLU A 161 3.82 -3.62 -13.99
C GLU A 161 3.79 -2.56 -12.90
N VAL A 162 4.94 -1.97 -12.56
CA VAL A 162 5.06 -0.98 -11.48
C VAL A 162 5.00 0.42 -12.06
N LEU A 163 3.92 1.12 -11.73
CA LEU A 163 3.66 2.48 -12.20
C LEU A 163 3.83 3.48 -11.05
N HIS A 164 4.22 4.71 -11.39
CA HIS A 164 4.09 5.83 -10.45
C HIS A 164 2.62 6.02 -10.11
N TYR A 165 2.36 6.32 -8.83
CA TYR A 165 1.02 6.57 -8.33
C TYR A 165 0.81 8.06 -8.00
N PRO A 166 0.41 8.89 -8.97
CA PRO A 166 0.39 10.34 -8.80
C PRO A 166 -0.59 10.81 -7.72
N GLU A 167 -1.79 10.23 -7.63
CA GLU A 167 -2.73 10.58 -6.55
C GLU A 167 -2.21 10.14 -5.18
N GLY A 168 -1.53 8.98 -5.10
CA GLY A 168 -0.88 8.49 -3.89
C GLY A 168 0.25 9.40 -3.43
N CYS A 169 1.15 9.78 -4.34
CA CYS A 169 2.25 10.71 -4.09
C CYS A 169 1.72 12.07 -3.61
N ALA A 170 0.74 12.64 -4.30
CA ALA A 170 0.13 13.91 -3.90
C ALA A 170 -0.52 13.83 -2.51
N ALA A 171 -1.19 12.72 -2.19
CA ALA A 171 -1.75 12.48 -0.87
C ALA A 171 -0.66 12.37 0.21
N ALA A 172 0.38 11.58 -0.04
CA ALA A 172 1.50 11.40 0.88
C ALA A 172 2.19 12.72 1.18
N LYS A 173 2.59 13.51 0.17
CA LYS A 173 3.24 14.82 0.37
C LYS A 173 2.44 15.75 1.28
N GLU A 174 1.12 15.80 1.07
CA GLU A 174 0.21 16.65 1.84
C GLU A 174 0.03 16.19 3.28
N LEU A 175 -0.06 14.88 3.49
CA LEU A 175 -0.12 14.27 4.82
C LEU A 175 1.18 14.48 5.59
N LEU A 176 2.33 14.24 4.96
CA LEU A 176 3.66 14.46 5.54
C LEU A 176 3.86 15.92 5.95
N ARG A 177 3.43 16.87 5.10
CA ARG A 177 3.51 18.30 5.41
C ARG A 177 2.63 18.68 6.60
N GLU A 178 1.44 18.10 6.73
CA GLU A 178 0.56 18.33 7.88
C GLU A 178 1.17 17.74 9.18
N LEU A 179 1.90 16.62 9.09
CA LEU A 179 2.64 16.02 10.19
C LEU A 179 3.97 16.74 10.51
N GLY A 180 4.43 17.65 9.65
CA GLY A 180 5.74 18.31 9.78
C GLY A 180 6.92 17.39 9.45
N ARG A 181 6.72 16.35 8.63
CA ARG A 181 7.68 15.28 8.33
C ARG A 181 7.87 15.06 6.83
N VAL A 182 8.16 16.13 6.08
CA VAL A 182 8.16 16.14 4.60
C VAL A 182 9.13 15.12 3.97
N ASP A 183 10.18 14.74 4.69
CA ASP A 183 11.22 13.82 4.22
C ASP A 183 11.26 12.49 4.98
N ALA A 184 10.19 12.14 5.71
CA ALA A 184 10.15 10.90 6.49
C ALA A 184 10.29 9.65 5.63
N ALA A 185 10.92 8.63 6.21
CA ALA A 185 10.95 7.31 5.63
C ALA A 185 9.59 6.62 5.73
N GLN A 186 9.25 5.91 4.66
CA GLN A 186 7.99 5.20 4.55
C GLN A 186 7.84 4.15 5.68
N PHE A 187 8.92 3.42 5.98
CA PHE A 187 8.90 2.32 6.95
C PHE A 187 8.75 2.82 8.40
N GLU A 188 9.19 4.05 8.72
CA GLU A 188 8.97 4.64 10.03
C GLU A 188 7.46 4.88 10.25
N LEU A 189 6.76 5.37 9.23
CA LEU A 189 5.32 5.60 9.30
C LEU A 189 4.52 4.30 9.30
N GLN A 190 5.00 3.27 8.61
CA GLN A 190 4.41 1.94 8.65
C GLN A 190 4.60 1.25 10.00
N ALA A 191 5.76 1.42 10.64
CA ALA A 191 6.04 0.88 11.97
C ALA A 191 5.11 1.45 13.05
N LEU A 192 4.54 2.64 12.82
CA LEU A 192 3.50 3.19 13.69
C LEU A 192 2.17 2.41 13.62
N GLY A 193 1.97 1.56 12.62
CA GLY A 193 0.76 0.75 12.48
C GLY A 193 -0.51 1.59 12.28
N ALA A 194 -1.66 1.07 12.71
CA ALA A 194 -2.95 1.71 12.53
C ALA A 194 -3.22 2.79 13.59
N ARG A 195 -2.55 3.95 13.47
CA ARG A 195 -2.63 5.08 14.43
C ARG A 195 -3.11 6.39 13.82
N PHE A 196 -3.51 6.39 12.55
CA PHE A 196 -3.91 7.60 11.84
C PHE A 196 -5.42 7.64 11.64
N THR A 197 -6.08 8.78 11.85
CA THR A 197 -7.46 8.99 11.39
C THR A 197 -7.53 10.18 10.47
N CYS A 198 -8.44 10.12 9.49
CA CYS A 198 -8.75 11.24 8.62
C CYS A 198 -9.46 12.34 9.41
N GLY A 199 -8.86 13.52 9.55
CA GLY A 199 -9.47 14.66 10.24
C GLY A 199 -10.57 15.35 9.42
N SER A 200 -10.63 15.09 8.11
CA SER A 200 -11.74 15.53 7.24
C SER A 200 -12.99 14.66 7.40
N CYS A 201 -12.83 13.37 7.68
CA CYS A 201 -13.93 12.46 7.93
C CYS A 201 -14.48 12.65 9.33
N ASP A 202 -15.79 12.47 9.47
CA ASP A 202 -16.40 12.30 10.79
C ASP A 202 -16.43 10.79 11.16
N ASP A 203 -15.45 10.02 10.68
CA ASP A 203 -15.23 8.62 11.04
C ASP A 203 -14.04 8.52 12.01
N ASN A 204 -14.20 7.66 13.02
CA ASN A 204 -13.16 7.38 14.01
C ASN A 204 -12.25 6.24 13.54
N TRP A 205 -12.12 6.07 12.23
CA TRP A 205 -11.52 4.88 11.68
C TRP A 205 -10.00 5.05 11.65
N VAL A 206 -9.32 4.38 12.59
CA VAL A 206 -7.86 4.29 12.58
C VAL A 206 -7.35 3.46 11.39
N ARG A 207 -6.35 4.01 10.72
CA ARG A 207 -5.78 3.54 9.47
C ARG A 207 -4.27 3.44 9.62
N THR A 208 -3.66 2.52 8.90
CA THR A 208 -2.21 2.52 8.69
C THR A 208 -1.79 3.69 7.80
N TRP A 209 -0.49 3.94 7.69
CA TRP A 209 0.04 4.92 6.74
C TRP A 209 -0.46 4.66 5.30
N ASN A 210 -0.31 3.42 4.80
CA ASN A 210 -0.73 3.04 3.46
C ASN A 210 -2.24 3.25 3.25
N GLU A 211 -3.07 2.89 4.23
CA GLU A 211 -4.52 3.10 4.16
C GLU A 211 -4.90 4.59 4.18
N MET A 212 -4.14 5.42 4.91
CA MET A 212 -4.36 6.86 4.95
C MET A 212 -4.01 7.51 3.59
N VAL A 213 -2.89 7.11 3.00
CA VAL A 213 -2.48 7.55 1.64
C VAL A 213 -3.51 7.09 0.61
N GLN A 214 -3.91 5.81 0.63
CA GLN A 214 -4.94 5.28 -0.26
C GLN A 214 -6.26 6.06 -0.14
N HIS A 215 -6.72 6.31 1.09
CA HIS A 215 -7.96 7.02 1.35
C HIS A 215 -8.01 8.42 0.71
N TYR A 216 -6.92 9.18 0.82
CA TYR A 216 -6.84 10.50 0.17
C TYR A 216 -6.65 10.38 -1.34
N ALA A 217 -5.89 9.39 -1.81
CA ALA A 217 -5.72 9.13 -3.24
C ALA A 217 -7.05 8.77 -3.93
N GLU A 218 -7.89 7.94 -3.30
CA GLU A 218 -9.28 7.66 -3.70
C GLU A 218 -10.09 8.96 -3.81
N ALA A 219 -9.99 9.84 -2.82
CA ALA A 219 -10.73 11.10 -2.83
C ALA A 219 -10.29 12.05 -3.95
N ILE A 220 -8.98 12.07 -4.27
CA ILE A 220 -8.44 12.81 -5.42
C ILE A 220 -8.96 12.21 -6.73
N ALA A 221 -8.89 10.89 -6.88
CA ALA A 221 -9.39 10.17 -8.05
C ALA A 221 -10.88 10.43 -8.27
N HIS A 222 -11.69 10.36 -7.21
CA HIS A 222 -13.12 10.71 -7.27
C HIS A 222 -13.34 12.16 -7.69
N ALA A 223 -12.60 13.12 -7.12
CA ALA A 223 -12.72 14.52 -7.52
C ALA A 223 -12.36 14.72 -9.01
N ASN A 224 -11.37 13.99 -9.52
CA ASN A 224 -10.98 14.02 -10.92
C ASN A 224 -12.04 13.39 -11.84
N ALA A 225 -12.63 12.26 -11.45
CA ALA A 225 -13.75 11.64 -12.16
C ALA A 225 -14.95 12.60 -12.24
N VAL A 226 -15.30 13.25 -11.12
CA VAL A 226 -16.36 14.26 -11.09
C VAL A 226 -16.06 15.44 -12.02
N LYS A 227 -14.81 15.92 -12.11
CA LYS A 227 -14.44 16.99 -13.05
C LYS A 227 -14.65 16.58 -14.51
N LYS A 228 -14.41 15.31 -14.85
CA LYS A 228 -14.58 14.73 -16.18
C LYS A 228 -16.04 14.41 -16.54
N ALA A 229 -16.94 14.37 -15.56
CA ALA A 229 -18.36 14.08 -15.79
C ALA A 229 -19.06 15.10 -16.70
N LYS A 230 -20.11 14.65 -17.41
CA LYS A 230 -20.91 15.49 -18.32
C LYS A 230 -21.43 16.73 -17.60
N ALA A 231 -21.34 17.89 -18.26
CA ALA A 231 -21.76 19.17 -17.66
C ALA A 231 -23.24 19.18 -17.23
N SER A 232 -24.12 18.50 -17.97
CA SER A 232 -25.53 18.33 -17.58
C SER A 232 -25.69 17.61 -16.24
N VAL A 233 -24.94 16.53 -16.03
CA VAL A 233 -24.94 15.78 -14.77
C VAL A 233 -24.38 16.62 -13.63
N ARG A 234 -23.25 17.31 -13.84
CA ARG A 234 -22.64 18.18 -12.82
C ARG A 234 -23.55 19.33 -12.37
N LYS A 235 -24.45 19.80 -13.23
CA LYS A 235 -25.49 20.79 -12.88
C LYS A 235 -26.58 20.21 -11.98
N GLN A 236 -26.90 18.92 -12.14
CA GLN A 236 -27.94 18.23 -11.39
C GLN A 236 -27.44 17.65 -10.07
N VAL A 237 -26.22 17.10 -10.07
CA VAL A 237 -25.61 16.45 -8.92
C VAL A 237 -24.49 17.31 -8.37
N LYS A 238 -24.74 17.94 -7.24
CA LYS A 238 -23.71 18.68 -6.50
C LYS A 238 -22.70 17.71 -5.90
N TYR A 239 -21.42 18.02 -6.03
CA TYR A 239 -20.35 17.27 -5.37
C TYR A 239 -19.34 18.23 -4.75
N LYS A 240 -19.01 17.99 -3.47
CA LYS A 240 -18.00 18.71 -2.71
C LYS A 240 -16.93 17.71 -2.29
N ASN A 241 -15.70 17.93 -2.73
CA ASN A 241 -14.57 17.16 -2.20
C ASN A 241 -14.29 17.61 -0.76
N VAL A 242 -14.66 16.77 0.21
CA VAL A 242 -14.44 17.01 1.65
C VAL A 242 -13.00 16.75 2.08
N HIS A 243 -12.22 16.10 1.22
CA HIS A 243 -10.79 15.77 1.41
C HIS A 243 -9.89 16.73 0.63
N SER A 244 -10.35 17.94 0.31
CA SER A 244 -9.52 18.92 -0.38
C SER A 244 -8.37 19.39 0.51
N PHE A 245 -7.16 19.40 -0.03
CA PHE A 245 -5.96 19.92 0.65
C PHE A 245 -5.95 21.45 0.80
N ASP A 246 -6.89 22.15 0.17
CA ASP A 246 -7.03 23.59 0.26
C ASP A 246 -7.42 24.01 1.69
N LYS A 247 -6.45 24.60 2.41
CA LYS A 247 -6.61 25.06 3.80
C LYS A 247 -7.84 25.97 3.99
N THR A 248 -8.18 26.78 2.98
CA THR A 248 -9.35 27.68 3.04
C THR A 248 -10.67 26.91 3.12
N LYS A 249 -10.72 25.69 2.56
CA LYS A 249 -11.92 24.83 2.55
C LYS A 249 -12.05 23.95 3.79
N ARG A 250 -10.97 23.76 4.57
CA ARG A 250 -10.92 22.81 5.70
C ARG A 250 -11.50 23.37 7.00
N LYS A 251 -11.84 24.66 7.10
CA LYS A 251 -12.38 25.29 8.33
C LYS A 251 -11.55 24.96 9.60
N GLY A 252 -10.22 24.88 9.48
CA GLY A 252 -9.33 24.54 10.59
C GLY A 252 -9.25 23.05 10.96
N LYS A 253 -9.93 22.14 10.25
CA LYS A 253 -9.74 20.70 10.41
C LYS A 253 -8.36 20.28 9.89
N SER A 254 -7.65 19.47 10.67
CA SER A 254 -6.42 18.81 10.22
C SER A 254 -6.74 17.73 9.19
N LEU A 255 -5.80 17.40 8.31
CA LEU A 255 -5.94 16.27 7.39
C LEU A 255 -5.82 14.93 8.12
N VAL A 256 -4.85 14.85 9.03
CA VAL A 256 -4.48 13.61 9.68
C VAL A 256 -4.36 13.86 11.17
N ILE A 257 -4.98 13.00 11.95
CA ILE A 257 -4.85 12.98 13.40
C ILE A 257 -4.04 11.74 13.74
N PHE A 258 -2.91 11.94 14.42
CA PHE A 258 -2.05 10.87 14.91
C PHE A 258 -2.38 10.58 16.37
N HIS A 259 -2.75 9.33 16.65
CA HIS A 259 -3.21 8.89 17.97
C HIS A 259 -2.10 8.22 18.77
N LYS A 260 -2.21 8.25 20.10
CA LYS A 260 -1.44 7.35 20.97
C LYS A 260 -1.88 5.90 20.75
N ILE A 261 -1.04 4.95 21.16
CA ILE A 261 -1.30 3.52 20.94
C ILE A 261 -2.60 3.10 21.64
N GLU A 262 -2.80 3.58 22.87
CA GLU A 262 -3.96 3.25 23.71
C GLU A 262 -5.26 3.81 23.10
N ASP A 263 -5.22 5.06 22.64
CA ASP A 263 -6.35 5.70 21.96
C ASP A 263 -6.70 4.97 20.66
N ALA A 264 -5.68 4.59 19.88
CA ALA A 264 -5.90 3.83 18.63
C ALA A 264 -6.49 2.44 18.88
N LYS A 265 -6.06 1.75 19.95
CA LYS A 265 -6.62 0.45 20.38
C LYS A 265 -8.09 0.61 20.80
N MET A 266 -8.41 1.65 21.56
CA MET A 266 -9.78 1.95 21.98
C MET A 266 -10.69 2.16 20.75
N LEU A 267 -10.29 3.04 19.82
CA LEU A 267 -11.04 3.31 18.59
C LEU A 267 -11.20 2.08 17.68
N SER A 268 -10.23 1.15 17.71
CA SER A 268 -10.31 -0.10 16.95
C SER A 268 -11.29 -1.12 17.54
N SER A 269 -11.42 -1.16 18.87
CA SER A 269 -12.25 -2.13 19.58
C SER A 269 -13.75 -1.92 19.38
N GLU A 270 -14.18 -0.70 19.05
CA GLU A 270 -15.59 -0.36 18.81
C GLU A 270 -16.12 -0.87 17.46
N ARG A 271 -15.28 -1.57 16.67
CA ARG A 271 -15.63 -1.97 15.30
C ARG A 271 -16.47 -3.23 15.22
N ARG A 272 -17.36 -3.21 14.24
CA ARG A 272 -18.06 -4.40 13.76
C ARG A 272 -17.12 -5.20 12.87
N GLU A 273 -17.05 -6.51 13.06
CA GLU A 273 -16.20 -7.38 12.24
C GLU A 273 -16.64 -7.43 10.78
N ARG A 274 -17.95 -7.26 10.51
CA ARG A 274 -18.51 -7.26 9.16
C ARG A 274 -19.60 -6.21 8.98
N GLU A 275 -19.55 -5.49 7.88
CA GLU A 275 -20.53 -4.47 7.54
C GLU A 275 -20.99 -4.61 6.08
N LYS A 276 -22.31 -4.55 5.87
CA LYS A 276 -22.88 -4.53 4.52
C LYS A 276 -22.66 -3.16 3.92
N LEU A 277 -22.13 -3.12 2.70
CA LEU A 277 -21.90 -1.88 1.98
C LEU A 277 -23.17 -1.44 1.26
N VAL A 278 -23.27 -0.12 1.07
CA VAL A 278 -24.24 0.52 0.18
C VAL A 278 -23.46 1.38 -0.81
N ARG A 279 -23.99 1.54 -2.02
CA ARG A 279 -23.42 2.39 -3.09
C ARG A 279 -24.15 3.72 -3.13
N CYS A 280 -23.44 4.82 -3.35
CA CYS A 280 -24.07 6.13 -3.53
C CYS A 280 -24.57 6.31 -4.97
N ASN A 281 -25.89 6.50 -5.13
CA ASN A 281 -26.52 6.68 -6.44
C ASN A 281 -26.17 8.02 -7.11
N LEU A 282 -25.75 9.01 -6.31
CA LEU A 282 -25.35 10.33 -6.79
C LEU A 282 -23.91 10.32 -7.31
N CYS A 283 -22.99 9.65 -6.61
CA CYS A 283 -21.64 9.39 -7.12
C CYS A 283 -21.66 8.56 -8.41
N GLU A 284 -22.51 7.53 -8.47
CA GLU A 284 -22.63 6.68 -9.66
C GLU A 284 -23.01 7.49 -10.91
N GLN A 285 -23.93 8.46 -10.78
CA GLN A 285 -24.27 9.39 -11.86
C GLN A 285 -23.06 10.22 -12.33
N LEU A 286 -22.16 10.57 -11.42
CA LEU A 286 -20.92 11.29 -11.69
C LEU A 286 -19.78 10.39 -12.18
N GLY A 287 -20.02 9.09 -12.39
CA GLY A 287 -19.00 8.13 -12.78
C GLY A 287 -18.06 7.73 -11.65
N VAL A 288 -18.49 7.86 -10.39
CA VAL A 288 -17.72 7.50 -9.19
C VAL A 288 -18.36 6.28 -8.53
N ASP A 289 -17.60 5.20 -8.34
CA ASP A 289 -18.06 4.01 -7.58
C ASP A 289 -17.75 4.18 -6.08
N PHE A 290 -18.55 4.98 -5.39
CA PHE A 290 -18.41 5.17 -3.94
C PHE A 290 -19.28 4.18 -3.16
N GLN A 291 -18.66 3.39 -2.29
CA GLN A 291 -19.33 2.42 -1.42
C GLN A 291 -18.86 2.55 0.02
N SER A 292 -19.78 2.44 0.98
CA SER A 292 -19.45 2.49 2.41
C SER A 292 -20.55 1.85 3.27
N PRO A 293 -20.30 1.55 4.56
CA PRO A 293 -21.35 1.18 5.51
C PRO A 293 -22.47 2.23 5.55
N ARG A 294 -23.70 1.81 5.90
CA ARG A 294 -24.90 2.65 5.75
C ARG A 294 -24.85 3.97 6.54
N ASP A 295 -24.31 3.94 7.75
CA ASP A 295 -24.13 5.11 8.62
C ASP A 295 -23.09 6.08 8.04
N VAL A 296 -21.96 5.57 7.54
CA VAL A 296 -20.94 6.34 6.81
C VAL A 296 -21.53 6.92 5.52
N MET A 297 -22.33 6.16 4.79
CA MET A 297 -22.98 6.61 3.56
C MET A 297 -23.93 7.80 3.81
N ARG A 298 -24.66 7.80 4.92
CA ARG A 298 -25.51 8.95 5.30
C ARG A 298 -24.65 10.21 5.51
N LYS A 299 -23.53 10.09 6.23
CA LYS A 299 -22.57 11.19 6.42
C LYS A 299 -21.99 11.66 5.09
N HIS A 300 -21.61 10.74 4.20
CA HIS A 300 -21.12 11.03 2.86
C HIS A 300 -22.14 11.80 2.03
N VAL A 301 -23.39 11.33 1.92
CA VAL A 301 -24.45 12.01 1.17
C VAL A 301 -24.70 13.42 1.72
N HIS A 302 -24.62 13.57 3.03
CA HIS A 302 -24.72 14.88 3.66
C HIS A 302 -23.55 15.81 3.27
N SER A 303 -22.31 15.35 3.44
CA SER A 303 -21.11 16.19 3.32
C SER A 303 -20.68 16.42 1.87
N ALA A 304 -20.68 15.37 1.04
CA ALA A 304 -20.28 15.41 -0.36
C ALA A 304 -21.37 16.00 -1.26
N HIS A 305 -22.65 15.67 -1.03
CA HIS A 305 -23.75 16.13 -1.88
C HIS A 305 -24.57 17.29 -1.28
N SER A 306 -24.23 17.77 -0.08
CA SER A 306 -24.95 18.85 0.63
C SER A 306 -26.43 18.55 0.93
N ILE A 307 -26.79 17.26 1.09
CA ILE A 307 -28.17 16.83 1.36
C ILE A 307 -28.39 16.68 2.86
N LYS A 308 -29.17 17.58 3.47
CA LYS A 308 -29.38 17.60 4.94
C LYS A 308 -29.94 16.30 5.50
N SER A 309 -30.88 15.67 4.80
CA SER A 309 -31.57 14.45 5.25
C SER A 309 -31.48 13.35 4.19
N PRO A 310 -30.41 12.53 4.20
CA PRO A 310 -30.25 11.43 3.25
C PRO A 310 -31.40 10.42 3.32
N LYS A 311 -32.08 10.19 2.21
CA LYS A 311 -33.15 9.19 2.04
C LYS A 311 -32.61 7.90 1.43
N ALA A 312 -33.43 6.84 1.43
CA ALA A 312 -33.08 5.55 0.84
C ALA A 312 -32.85 5.62 -0.68
N GLU A 313 -33.49 6.57 -1.38
CA GLU A 313 -33.31 6.78 -2.83
C GLU A 313 -31.90 7.26 -3.22
N HIS A 314 -31.12 7.77 -2.26
CA HIS A 314 -29.76 8.26 -2.52
C HIS A 314 -28.69 7.16 -2.51
N TYR A 315 -29.01 5.94 -2.06
CA TYR A 315 -28.05 4.83 -2.02
C TYR A 315 -28.72 3.47 -2.13
N ASN A 316 -28.10 2.56 -2.87
CA ASN A 316 -28.60 1.19 -3.07
C ASN A 316 -27.78 0.19 -2.25
N ARG A 317 -28.44 -0.87 -1.76
CA ARG A 317 -27.73 -1.99 -1.12
C ARG A 317 -26.87 -2.70 -2.17
N THR A 318 -25.67 -3.09 -1.78
CA THR A 318 -24.82 -3.97 -2.60
C THR A 318 -24.75 -5.35 -1.95
N SER A 319 -24.36 -6.38 -2.72
CA SER A 319 -24.01 -7.68 -2.15
C SER A 319 -22.63 -7.66 -1.47
N ASN A 320 -21.86 -6.58 -1.69
CA ASN A 320 -20.53 -6.43 -1.13
C ASN A 320 -20.61 -6.32 0.39
N THR A 321 -19.83 -7.16 1.04
CA THR A 321 -19.58 -7.04 2.48
C THR A 321 -18.15 -6.61 2.68
N ARG A 322 -17.96 -5.77 3.68
CA ARG A 322 -16.65 -5.40 4.15
C ARG A 322 -16.36 -6.22 5.38
N SER A 323 -15.33 -7.05 5.30
CA SER A 323 -14.73 -7.68 6.47
C SER A 323 -13.68 -6.73 7.02
N HIS A 324 -13.76 -6.44 8.31
CA HIS A 324 -12.69 -5.77 9.03
C HIS A 324 -11.83 -6.87 9.61
N THR A 325 -10.65 -7.11 9.02
CA THR A 325 -9.65 -7.95 9.68
C THR A 325 -9.27 -7.25 10.97
N LYS A 326 -9.47 -7.91 12.11
CA LYS A 326 -8.87 -7.42 13.37
C LYS A 326 -7.38 -7.26 13.07
N LEU A 327 -6.88 -6.05 13.21
CA LEU A 327 -5.45 -5.81 13.23
C LEU A 327 -4.92 -6.60 14.44
N SER A 328 -4.51 -7.84 14.19
CA SER A 328 -3.61 -8.54 15.08
C SER A 328 -2.36 -7.68 15.09
N ASP A 329 -2.12 -7.01 16.21
CA ASP A 329 -0.84 -6.35 16.42
C ASP A 329 0.24 -7.41 16.17
N PRO A 330 1.06 -7.29 15.10
CA PRO A 330 2.13 -8.25 14.86
C PRO A 330 3.12 -8.27 16.02
N THR A 331 3.12 -7.22 16.86
CA THR A 331 3.86 -7.11 18.11
C THR A 331 3.04 -7.52 19.33
N GLY A 332 2.12 -8.49 19.23
CA GLY A 332 1.34 -9.06 20.35
C GLY A 332 2.14 -9.60 21.56
N ILE A 333 3.43 -9.28 21.64
CA ILE A 333 4.40 -9.44 22.70
C ILE A 333 4.75 -8.04 23.27
N VAL A 334 3.77 -7.37 23.86
CA VAL A 334 4.05 -6.52 25.03
C VAL A 334 3.04 -6.93 26.09
N SER A 335 3.24 -8.15 26.60
CA SER A 335 2.99 -8.38 28.02
C SER A 335 3.91 -7.45 28.79
N ASP A 336 3.46 -6.88 29.90
CA ASP A 336 4.22 -5.99 30.80
C ASP A 336 5.45 -6.66 31.47
N SER A 337 6.03 -7.69 30.86
CA SER A 337 7.25 -8.34 31.31
C SER A 337 8.45 -7.68 30.65
N THR A 338 9.36 -7.16 31.48
CA THR A 338 10.67 -6.59 31.15
C THR A 338 11.69 -7.60 30.60
N GLU A 339 11.27 -8.60 29.82
CA GLU A 339 12.09 -9.74 29.39
C GLU A 339 12.42 -9.69 27.88
N ALA A 340 12.82 -8.51 27.38
CA ALA A 340 13.31 -8.35 26.00
C ALA A 340 14.74 -8.90 25.77
N THR A 341 15.14 -9.94 26.51
CA THR A 341 16.42 -10.64 26.35
C THR A 341 16.26 -12.16 26.22
N ASP A 342 15.03 -12.67 26.12
CA ASP A 342 14.80 -14.11 25.98
C ASP A 342 15.03 -14.57 24.53
N GLN A 343 16.10 -15.32 24.33
CA GLN A 343 16.49 -15.92 23.06
C GLN A 343 15.39 -16.85 22.51
N ASP A 344 14.58 -17.47 23.37
CA ASP A 344 13.48 -18.36 22.95
C ASP A 344 12.32 -17.58 22.28
N ILE A 345 12.18 -16.29 22.60
CA ILE A 345 11.23 -15.37 21.94
C ILE A 345 11.76 -14.93 20.58
N ALA A 346 13.06 -14.59 20.50
CA ALA A 346 13.72 -14.28 19.23
C ALA A 346 13.67 -15.47 18.27
N ASP A 347 13.90 -16.68 18.78
CA ASP A 347 13.85 -17.93 18.02
C ASP A 347 12.41 -18.31 17.63
N LYS A 348 11.38 -17.94 18.41
CA LYS A 348 9.97 -18.06 18.01
C LYS A 348 9.57 -17.09 16.91
N ILE A 349 10.06 -15.86 16.93
CA ILE A 349 9.82 -14.87 15.88
C ILE A 349 10.51 -15.34 14.59
N ALA A 350 11.75 -15.82 14.67
CA ALA A 350 12.49 -16.36 13.54
C ALA A 350 11.85 -17.65 12.99
N SER A 351 11.40 -18.58 13.85
CA SER A 351 10.86 -19.88 13.43
C SER A 351 9.41 -19.88 12.92
N ARG A 352 8.59 -18.89 13.30
CA ARG A 352 7.19 -18.79 12.80
C ARG A 352 7.01 -17.87 11.59
N TYR A 353 7.99 -17.04 11.24
CA TYR A 353 7.89 -16.05 10.16
C TYR A 353 8.97 -16.19 9.06
N SER A 354 9.74 -17.29 9.02
CA SER A 354 10.86 -17.46 8.08
C SER A 354 10.51 -17.70 6.60
N ILE A 355 9.25 -17.63 6.18
CA ILE A 355 8.88 -17.77 4.75
C ILE A 355 7.95 -16.65 4.27
N TYR A 356 7.50 -15.79 5.17
CA TYR A 356 6.66 -14.65 4.84
C TYR A 356 7.19 -13.46 5.63
N GLY A 357 7.82 -12.51 4.95
CA GLY A 357 8.09 -11.20 5.53
C GLY A 357 6.82 -10.60 6.13
N ALA A 358 6.94 -9.51 6.89
CA ALA A 358 5.84 -8.82 7.58
C ALA A 358 4.71 -8.25 6.67
N ALA A 359 4.49 -8.82 5.49
CA ALA A 359 3.26 -8.74 4.73
C ALA A 359 2.14 -9.47 5.48
N ALA A 360 1.58 -8.79 6.47
CA ALA A 360 0.23 -9.09 6.92
C ALA A 360 -0.69 -9.04 5.69
N PHE A 361 -1.35 -10.15 5.40
CA PHE A 361 -2.39 -10.22 4.38
C PHE A 361 -3.54 -9.29 4.79
N TRP A 362 -3.56 -8.09 4.24
CA TRP A 362 -4.69 -7.18 4.38
C TRP A 362 -5.70 -7.48 3.30
N SER A 363 -6.97 -7.63 3.71
CA SER A 363 -8.06 -7.94 2.79
C SER A 363 -8.12 -6.90 1.68
N TYR A 364 -7.91 -7.37 0.46
CA TYR A 364 -8.17 -6.69 -0.79
C TYR A 364 -9.42 -5.79 -0.69
N TYR A 365 -9.26 -4.49 -0.93
CA TYR A 365 -10.38 -3.60 -1.29
C TYR A 365 -10.73 -3.89 -2.76
N GLY A 366 -11.31 -5.06 -3.00
CA GLY A 366 -11.72 -5.53 -4.31
C GLY A 366 -13.16 -6.04 -4.26
N ARG A 367 -13.89 -5.94 -5.38
CA ARG A 367 -15.26 -6.46 -5.52
C ARG A 367 -15.34 -7.92 -5.09
N HIS A 368 -15.87 -8.20 -3.91
CA HIS A 368 -16.60 -9.44 -3.66
C HIS A 368 -18.05 -9.27 -4.10
N SER A 369 -18.27 -8.92 -5.37
CA SER A 369 -19.61 -8.98 -5.96
C SER A 369 -19.91 -10.44 -6.30
N ILE A 370 -20.39 -11.19 -5.31
CA ILE A 370 -21.19 -12.38 -5.58
C ILE A 370 -22.51 -11.86 -6.16
N LEU A 371 -22.61 -11.84 -7.48
CA LEU A 371 -23.86 -11.81 -8.23
C LEU A 371 -23.67 -12.63 -9.50
N HIS A 372 -23.88 -13.94 -9.41
CA HIS A 372 -24.41 -14.69 -10.54
C HIS A 372 -25.94 -14.59 -10.49
N PRO A 373 -26.62 -14.26 -11.59
CA PRO A 373 -28.05 -14.51 -11.70
C PRO A 373 -28.24 -16.03 -11.76
N GLY A 374 -28.83 -16.63 -10.72
CA GLY A 374 -29.37 -18.00 -10.81
C GLY A 374 -29.03 -19.00 -9.70
N TRP A 375 -28.44 -18.60 -8.57
CA TRP A 375 -28.18 -19.54 -7.47
C TRP A 375 -28.79 -18.99 -6.16
N ASP A 376 -29.88 -19.62 -5.70
CA ASP A 376 -30.54 -19.32 -4.41
C ASP A 376 -29.92 -20.19 -3.31
N TRP A 377 -29.73 -19.63 -2.12
CA TRP A 377 -29.19 -20.35 -0.95
C TRP A 377 -30.13 -21.45 -0.43
N ARG A 378 -31.35 -21.55 -0.98
CA ARG A 378 -32.34 -22.59 -0.68
C ARG A 378 -32.09 -23.91 -1.43
N ASP A 379 -31.10 -23.95 -2.32
CA ASP A 379 -30.72 -25.16 -3.05
C ASP A 379 -29.61 -25.95 -2.35
N PHE A 380 -29.35 -25.70 -1.06
CA PHE A 380 -28.43 -26.45 -0.19
C PHE A 380 -29.09 -26.92 1.10
#